data_AF-A0A836Q3Q6-F1
#
_entry.id   AF-A0A836Q3Q6-F1
#
_cell.length_a   1.000
_cell.length_b   1.000
_cell.length_c   1.000
_cell.angle_alpha   90.00
_cell.angle_beta   90.00
_cell.angle_gamma   90.00
#
_symmetry.space_group_name_H-M   'P 1'
#
loop_
_entity.id
_entity.type
_entity.pdbx_description
1 polymer ?
#
loop_
_entity_poly.entity_id
_entity_poly.type
_entity_poly.pdbx_seq_one_letter_code
_entity_poly.pdbx_strand_id
1 'polypeptide(L)'
;MQTVCNSMWKIAQHLHAFCTNLAELPRLNAMKNTSLSAEEIVLALQQREAGEPVEQICARFGISVATFYNMRKRYSGLSVSVLKQVRELEIEKLKLSKTIEVLKQDQVILQEILDVHIASSDQNRSCSFSGQLVQQA
;
A
#
# COMPACT_ATOMS: atom_id res chain seq x y z
N MET A 1 -27.14 25.91 4.57
CA MET A 1 -25.67 25.92 4.72
C MET A 1 -25.19 24.96 5.81
N GLN A 2 -25.81 24.93 7.00
CA GLN A 2 -25.42 24.02 8.09
C GLN A 2 -25.50 22.52 7.73
N THR A 3 -26.49 22.12 6.94
CA THR A 3 -26.72 20.71 6.54
C THR A 3 -25.65 20.14 5.63
N VAL A 4 -25.08 20.96 4.74
CA VAL A 4 -23.98 20.56 3.84
C VAL A 4 -22.65 20.46 4.60
N CYS A 5 -22.42 21.35 5.56
CA CYS A 5 -21.24 21.31 6.43
C CYS A 5 -21.27 20.08 7.36
N ASN A 6 -22.46 19.75 7.90
CA ASN A 6 -22.66 18.56 8.72
C ASN A 6 -22.53 17.25 7.93
N SER A 7 -22.99 17.19 6.67
CA SER A 7 -22.80 16.00 5.83
C SER A 7 -21.35 15.83 5.39
N MET A 8 -20.66 16.92 5.02
CA MET A 8 -19.21 16.89 4.73
C MET A 8 -18.39 16.41 5.92
N TRP A 9 -18.70 16.89 7.14
CA TRP A 9 -18.01 16.45 8.35
C TRP A 9 -18.25 14.96 8.65
N LYS A 10 -19.48 14.47 8.41
CA LYS A 10 -19.83 13.06 8.59
C LYS A 10 -19.13 12.16 7.57
N ILE A 11 -19.03 12.61 6.31
CA ILE A 11 -18.26 11.92 5.26
C ILE A 11 -16.77 11.88 5.64
N ALA A 12 -16.21 12.99 6.12
CA ALA A 12 -14.82 13.04 6.58
C ALA A 12 -14.57 12.12 7.79
N GLN A 13 -15.51 12.04 8.74
CA GLN A 13 -15.43 11.12 9.87
C GLN A 13 -15.50 9.65 9.42
N HIS A 14 -16.35 9.33 8.45
CA HIS A 14 -16.40 7.99 7.86
C HIS A 14 -15.14 7.65 7.06
N LEU A 15 -14.57 8.60 6.31
CA LEU A 15 -13.30 8.42 5.60
C LEU A 15 -12.14 8.22 6.58
N HIS A 16 -12.09 8.99 7.66
CA HIS A 16 -11.09 8.85 8.71
C HIS A 16 -11.22 7.50 9.42
N ALA A 17 -12.46 7.10 9.78
CA ALA A 17 -12.75 5.80 10.38
C ALA A 17 -12.38 4.63 9.43
N PHE A 18 -12.63 4.77 8.14
CA PHE A 18 -12.21 3.79 7.12
C PHE A 18 -10.68 3.72 7.01
N CYS A 19 -9.99 4.86 7.02
CA CYS A 19 -8.54 4.94 7.03
C CYS A 19 -7.90 4.40 8.32
N THR A 20 -8.51 4.60 9.49
CA THR A 20 -8.04 4.01 10.76
C THR A 20 -8.30 2.51 10.81
N ASN A 21 -9.43 2.03 10.28
CA ASN A 21 -9.72 0.59 10.17
C ASN A 21 -8.77 -0.11 9.18
N LEU A 22 -8.23 0.60 8.19
CA LEU A 22 -7.15 0.11 7.31
C LEU A 22 -5.80 -0.07 8.03
N ALA A 23 -5.59 0.59 9.18
CA ALA A 23 -4.40 0.40 10.02
C ALA A 23 -4.50 -0.83 10.95
N GLU A 24 -5.72 -1.35 11.17
CA GLU A 24 -6.01 -2.57 11.92
C GLU A 24 -6.07 -3.83 11.06
N LEU A 25 -5.90 -3.72 9.73
CA LEU A 25 -5.61 -4.90 8.92
C LEU A 25 -4.35 -5.54 9.49
N PRO A 26 -4.42 -6.79 10.01
CA PRO A 26 -3.28 -7.45 10.58
C PRO A 26 -2.24 -7.57 9.48
N ARG A 27 -1.21 -6.73 9.54
CA ARG A 27 -0.06 -6.84 8.65
C ARG A 27 0.49 -8.25 8.86
N LEU A 28 0.26 -9.12 7.87
CA LEU A 28 0.77 -10.49 7.83
C LEU A 28 2.29 -10.45 7.57
N ASN A 29 3.03 -9.72 8.39
CA ASN A 29 4.48 -9.72 8.34
C ASN A 29 4.95 -11.16 8.58
N ALA A 30 5.59 -11.76 7.58
CA ALA A 30 6.12 -13.12 7.67
C ALA A 30 6.84 -13.35 9.02
N MET A 31 6.50 -14.45 9.71
CA MET A 31 7.26 -14.84 10.90
C MET A 31 8.71 -15.10 10.47
N LYS A 32 9.63 -14.26 10.95
CA LYS A 32 11.03 -14.21 10.49
C LYS A 32 11.88 -15.42 10.90
N ASN A 33 11.31 -16.34 11.68
CA ASN A 33 12.04 -17.39 12.39
C ASN A 33 11.47 -18.80 12.13
N THR A 34 10.48 -18.92 11.25
CA THR A 34 9.84 -20.21 10.93
C THR A 34 9.97 -20.45 9.43
N SER A 35 10.50 -21.60 9.04
CA SER A 35 10.60 -22.04 7.64
C SER A 35 9.24 -22.39 7.01
N LEU A 36 8.13 -22.17 7.72
CA LEU A 36 6.77 -22.47 7.26
C LEU A 36 6.17 -21.30 6.47
N SER A 37 5.51 -21.65 5.38
CA SER A 37 4.65 -20.77 4.59
C SER A 37 3.41 -20.34 5.40
N ALA A 38 2.92 -19.11 5.20
CA ALA A 38 1.68 -18.64 5.81
C ALA A 38 0.48 -19.57 5.52
N GLU A 39 0.46 -20.22 4.35
CA GLU A 39 -0.58 -21.19 3.98
C GLU A 39 -0.49 -22.46 4.84
N GLU A 40 0.72 -22.98 5.07
CA GLU A 40 0.97 -24.14 5.94
C GLU A 40 0.60 -23.84 7.39
N ILE A 41 0.88 -22.62 7.84
CA ILE A 41 0.48 -22.13 9.17
C ILE A 41 -1.04 -22.20 9.34
N VAL A 42 -1.81 -21.69 8.36
CA VAL A 42 -3.28 -21.72 8.46
C VAL A 42 -3.83 -23.13 8.34
N LEU A 43 -3.26 -24.00 7.49
CA LEU A 43 -3.64 -25.41 7.43
C LEU A 43 -3.43 -26.11 8.78
N ALA A 44 -2.31 -25.86 9.46
CA ALA A 44 -2.06 -26.39 10.80
C ALA A 44 -3.10 -25.90 11.83
N LEU A 45 -3.53 -24.64 11.74
CA LEU A 45 -4.58 -24.10 12.60
C LEU A 45 -5.95 -24.73 12.31
N GLN A 46 -6.27 -24.96 11.04
CA GLN A 46 -7.51 -25.63 10.62
C GLN A 46 -7.57 -27.09 11.07
N GLN A 47 -6.45 -27.82 11.02
CA GLN A 47 -6.36 -29.19 11.56
C GLN A 47 -6.68 -29.22 13.06
N ARG A 48 -6.24 -28.19 13.79
CA ARG A 48 -6.60 -28.06 15.21
C ARG A 48 -8.09 -27.77 15.41
N GLU A 49 -8.68 -26.93 14.56
CA GLU A 49 -10.13 -26.67 14.58
C GLU A 49 -10.95 -27.92 14.21
N ALA A 50 -10.41 -28.78 13.35
CA ALA A 50 -10.98 -30.09 13.01
C ALA A 50 -10.81 -31.14 14.13
N GLY A 51 -10.09 -30.83 15.21
CA GLY A 51 -9.96 -31.68 16.40
C GLY A 51 -8.65 -32.44 16.53
N GLU A 52 -7.66 -32.25 15.65
CA GLU A 52 -6.36 -32.92 15.76
C GLU A 52 -5.57 -32.42 17.00
N PRO A 53 -4.90 -33.30 17.77
CA PRO A 53 -4.10 -32.89 18.92
C PRO A 53 -2.89 -32.05 18.48
N VAL A 54 -2.58 -31.00 19.25
CA VAL A 54 -1.51 -30.05 18.94
C VAL A 54 -0.15 -30.75 18.83
N GLU A 55 0.08 -31.80 19.60
CA GLU A 55 1.31 -32.60 19.58
C GLU A 55 1.55 -33.30 18.22
N GLN A 56 0.50 -33.85 17.60
CA GLN A 56 0.60 -34.48 16.28
C GLN A 56 0.84 -33.43 15.18
N ILE A 57 0.16 -32.28 15.28
CA ILE A 57 0.37 -31.15 14.38
C ILE A 57 1.82 -30.66 14.49
N CYS A 58 2.32 -30.47 15.71
CA CYS A 58 3.68 -30.03 15.97
C CYS A 58 4.73 -31.02 15.44
N ALA A 59 4.49 -32.32 15.59
CA ALA A 59 5.36 -33.36 15.03
C ALA A 59 5.35 -33.37 13.50
N ARG A 60 4.17 -33.18 12.87
CA ARG A 60 4.01 -33.20 11.41
C ARG A 60 4.67 -31.99 10.73
N PHE A 61 4.53 -30.81 11.33
CA PHE A 61 5.11 -29.56 10.81
C PHE A 61 6.52 -29.26 11.35
N GLY A 62 7.06 -30.10 12.25
CA GLY A 62 8.40 -29.91 12.83
C GLY A 62 8.52 -28.63 13.68
N ILE A 63 7.45 -28.22 14.35
CA ILE A 63 7.41 -26.99 15.15
C ILE A 63 7.22 -27.27 16.63
N SER A 64 7.69 -26.34 17.47
CA SER A 64 7.41 -26.40 18.90
C SER A 64 5.96 -25.99 19.20
N VAL A 65 5.41 -26.53 20.29
CA VAL A 65 4.08 -26.16 20.79
C VAL A 65 3.97 -24.65 21.07
N ALA A 66 5.04 -24.03 21.57
CA ALA A 66 5.09 -22.58 21.79
C ALA A 66 4.95 -21.80 20.47
N THR A 67 5.61 -22.27 19.41
CA THR A 67 5.51 -21.69 18.06
C THR A 67 4.07 -21.79 17.53
N PHE A 68 3.39 -22.92 17.74
CA PHE A 68 2.00 -23.12 17.33
C PHE A 68 1.05 -22.09 17.94
N TYR A 69 1.15 -21.83 19.25
CA TYR A 69 0.30 -20.82 19.91
C TYR A 69 0.64 -19.38 19.49
N ASN A 70 1.92 -19.09 19.22
CA ASN A 70 2.33 -17.80 18.64
C ASN A 70 1.73 -17.59 17.25
N MET A 71 1.75 -18.64 16.41
CA MET A 71 1.11 -18.64 15.10
C MET A 71 -0.40 -18.43 15.22
N ARG A 72 -1.06 -19.13 16.16
CA ARG A 72 -2.51 -18.97 16.41
C ARG A 72 -2.87 -17.53 16.74
N LYS A 73 -2.10 -16.83 17.56
CA LYS A 73 -2.38 -15.42 17.89
C LYS A 73 -2.33 -14.48 16.67
N ARG A 74 -1.53 -14.82 15.66
CA ARG A 74 -1.32 -13.97 14.47
C ARG A 74 -2.20 -14.32 13.30
N TYR A 75 -2.53 -15.60 13.15
CA TYR A 75 -3.27 -16.15 12.02
C TYR A 75 -4.68 -16.67 12.41
N SER A 76 -5.12 -16.48 13.65
CA SER A 76 -6.48 -16.86 14.07
C SER A 76 -7.54 -16.13 13.26
N GLY A 77 -8.57 -16.85 12.81
CA GLY A 77 -9.69 -16.29 12.06
C GLY A 77 -9.38 -16.01 10.58
N LEU A 78 -8.18 -16.35 10.10
CA LEU A 78 -7.81 -16.27 8.69
C LEU A 78 -7.98 -17.63 8.02
N SER A 79 -8.71 -17.66 6.91
CA SER A 79 -8.81 -18.85 6.05
C SER A 79 -7.73 -18.84 4.96
N VAL A 80 -7.44 -20.02 4.40
CA VAL A 80 -6.48 -20.17 3.29
C VAL A 80 -6.88 -19.34 2.06
N SER A 81 -8.19 -19.18 1.79
CA SER A 81 -8.69 -18.34 0.70
C SER A 81 -8.41 -16.85 0.92
N VAL A 82 -8.55 -16.36 2.15
CA VAL A 82 -8.23 -14.98 2.52
C VAL A 82 -6.73 -14.72 2.39
N LEU A 83 -5.88 -15.67 2.80
CA LEU A 83 -4.42 -15.51 2.62
C LEU A 83 -4.00 -15.37 1.17
N LYS A 84 -4.59 -16.15 0.25
CA LYS A 84 -4.30 -16.05 -1.19
C LYS A 84 -4.69 -14.69 -1.73
N GLN A 85 -5.88 -14.21 -1.38
CA GLN A 85 -6.35 -12.88 -1.77
C GLN A 85 -5.43 -11.78 -1.21
N VAL A 86 -5.00 -11.89 0.05
CA VAL A 86 -4.08 -10.90 0.64
C VAL A 86 -2.73 -10.88 -0.09
N ARG A 87 -2.17 -12.04 -0.42
CA ARG A 87 -0.91 -12.11 -1.18
C ARG A 87 -1.04 -11.49 -2.57
N GLU A 88 -2.14 -11.76 -3.26
CA GLU A 88 -2.42 -11.20 -4.59
C GLU A 88 -2.57 -9.68 -4.52
N LEU A 89 -3.33 -9.17 -3.55
CA LEU A 89 -3.49 -7.74 -3.30
C LEU A 89 -2.16 -7.05 -2.92
N GLU A 90 -1.29 -7.72 -2.16
CA GLU A 90 0.05 -7.20 -1.85
C GLU A 90 0.92 -7.08 -3.11
N ILE A 91 0.88 -8.08 -3.99
CA ILE A 91 1.60 -8.06 -5.27
C ILE A 91 1.07 -6.92 -6.15
N GLU A 92 -0.25 -6.77 -6.26
CA GLU A 92 -0.88 -5.70 -7.02
C GLU A 92 -0.52 -4.33 -6.47
N LYS A 93 -0.56 -4.16 -5.14
CA LYS A 93 -0.13 -2.92 -4.49
C LYS A 93 1.32 -2.56 -4.81
N LEU A 94 2.22 -3.54 -4.81
CA LEU A 94 3.63 -3.32 -5.17
C LEU A 94 3.78 -2.91 -6.64
N LYS A 95 3.06 -3.57 -7.55
CA LYS A 95 3.04 -3.20 -8.97
C LYS A 95 2.52 -1.78 -9.16
N LEU A 96 1.38 -1.46 -8.56
CA LEU A 96 0.75 -0.13 -8.63
C LEU A 96 1.67 0.95 -8.05
N SER A 97 2.32 0.69 -6.91
CA SER A 97 3.26 1.64 -6.31
C SER A 97 4.43 1.95 -7.23
N LYS A 98 5.00 0.93 -7.88
CA LYS A 98 6.10 1.12 -8.85
C LYS A 98 5.65 1.95 -10.05
N THR A 99 4.48 1.64 -10.61
CA THR A 99 3.93 2.42 -11.73
C THR A 99 3.68 3.88 -11.33
N ILE A 100 3.12 4.11 -10.14
CA ILE A 100 2.90 5.47 -9.62
C ILE A 100 4.22 6.22 -9.48
N GLU A 101 5.28 5.57 -9.01
CA GLU A 101 6.59 6.19 -8.85
C GLU A 101 7.21 6.61 -10.20
N VAL A 102 7.13 5.75 -11.21
CA VAL A 102 7.54 6.07 -12.58
C VAL A 102 6.73 7.25 -13.14
N LEU A 103 5.40 7.20 -13.03
CA LEU A 103 4.54 8.27 -13.53
C LEU A 103 4.78 9.61 -12.81
N LYS A 104 5.11 9.58 -11.51
CA LYS A 104 5.49 10.80 -10.77
C LYS A 104 6.81 11.36 -11.25
N GLN A 105 7.78 10.51 -11.59
CA GLN A 105 9.04 10.96 -12.18
C GLN A 105 8.79 11.65 -13.52
N ASP A 106 7.93 11.08 -14.37
CA ASP A 106 7.55 11.69 -15.65
C ASP A 106 6.85 13.04 -15.45
N GLN A 107 5.95 13.14 -14.46
CA GLN A 107 5.28 14.40 -14.11
C GLN A 107 6.29 15.51 -13.74
N VAL A 108 7.32 15.18 -12.95
CA VAL A 108 8.36 16.13 -12.55
C VAL A 108 9.15 16.59 -13.76
N ILE A 109 9.58 15.67 -14.63
CA ILE A 109 10.32 16.00 -15.85
C ILE A 109 9.49 16.93 -16.77
N LEU A 110 8.20 16.64 -16.94
CA LEU A 110 7.31 17.47 -17.75
C LEU A 110 7.14 18.87 -17.17
N GLN A 111 7.06 19.01 -15.84
CA GLN A 111 7.02 20.32 -15.18
C GLN A 111 8.31 21.11 -15.42
N GLU A 112 9.47 20.46 -15.27
CA GLU A 112 10.77 21.11 -15.54
C GLU A 112 10.89 21.60 -17.00
N ILE A 113 10.43 20.81 -17.96
CA ILE A 113 10.42 21.19 -19.38
C ILE A 113 9.49 22.40 -19.62
N LEU A 114 8.31 22.41 -18.99
CA LEU A 114 7.37 23.54 -19.10
C LEU A 114 7.98 24.82 -18.53
N ASP A 115 8.65 24.73 -17.38
CA ASP A 115 9.31 25.89 -16.75
C ASP A 115 10.41 26.47 -17.65
N VAL A 116 11.22 25.61 -18.30
CA VAL A 116 12.23 26.04 -19.29
C VAL A 116 11.58 26.68 -20.52
N HIS A 117 10.46 26.13 -21.00
CA HIS A 117 9.76 26.68 -22.16
C HIS A 117 9.15 28.05 -21.87
N ILE A 118 8.59 28.24 -20.68
CA ILE A 118 8.08 29.54 -20.22
C ILE A 118 9.23 30.55 -20.11
N ALA A 119 10.33 30.17 -19.46
CA ALA A 119 11.51 31.03 -19.31
C ALA A 119 12.11 31.47 -20.65
N SER A 120 12.26 30.53 -21.60
CA SER A 120 12.79 30.83 -22.95
C SER A 120 11.82 31.69 -23.79
N SER A 121 10.51 31.53 -23.61
CA SER A 121 9.49 32.37 -24.25
C SER A 121 9.52 33.81 -23.73
N ASP A 122 9.69 33.98 -22.42
CA ASP A 122 9.82 35.31 -21.80
C ASP A 122 11.14 35.99 -22.19
N GLN A 123 12.22 35.22 -22.32
CA GLN A 123 13.51 35.74 -22.78
C GLN A 123 13.48 36.13 -24.27
N ASN A 124 12.81 35.34 -25.13
CA ASN A 124 12.58 35.71 -26.53
C ASN A 124 11.72 36.97 -26.69
N ARG A 125 10.70 37.15 -25.85
CA ARG A 125 9.89 38.39 -25.81
C ARG A 125 10.71 39.60 -25.37
N SER A 126 11.61 39.43 -24.40
CA SER A 126 12.49 40.49 -23.92
C SER A 126 13.55 40.92 -24.94
N CYS A 127 14.17 39.97 -25.65
CA CYS A 127 15.15 40.26 -26.71
C CYS A 127 14.51 40.88 -27.96
N SER A 128 13.29 40.49 -28.32
CA SER A 128 12.56 41.12 -29.43
C SER A 128 12.09 42.55 -29.11
N PHE A 129 11.66 42.82 -27.87
CA PHE A 129 11.30 44.17 -27.43
C PHE A 129 12.49 45.15 -27.42
N SER A 130 13.66 44.70 -26.98
CA SER A 130 14.90 45.50 -27.02
C SER A 130 15.41 45.73 -28.44
N GLY A 131 15.28 44.75 -29.35
CA GLY A 131 15.59 44.92 -30.78
C GLY A 131 14.69 45.95 -31.47
N GLN A 132 13.40 46.02 -31.13
CA GLN A 132 12.47 47.03 -31.66
C GLN A 132 12.79 48.45 -31.21
N LEU A 133 13.27 48.66 -29.98
CA LEU A 133 13.67 49.97 -29.47
C LEU A 133 14.95 50.50 -30.14
N VAL A 134 15.89 49.61 -30.52
CA VAL A 134 17.12 50.00 -31.24
C VAL A 134 16.83 50.43 -32.68
N GLN A 135 15.71 49.98 -33.28
CA GLN A 135 15.32 50.31 -34.66
C GLN A 135 14.48 51.60 -34.77
N GLN A 136 14.13 52.21 -33.64
CA GLN A 136 13.33 53.44 -33.55
C GLN A 136 14.14 54.66 -33.05
N ALA A 137 15.46 54.52 -32.88
CA ALA A 137 16.39 55.59 -32.54
C ALA A 137 17.31 55.90 -33.73
#